data_AF-A0A316GTH9-F1
#
_entry.id   AF-A0A316GTH9-F1
#
_cell.length_a   1.000
_cell.length_b   1.000
_cell.length_c   1.000
_cell.angle_alpha   90.00
_cell.angle_beta   90.00
_cell.angle_gamma   90.00
#
_symmetry.space_group_name_H-M   'P 1'
#
loop_
_entity.id
_entity.type
_entity.pdbx_description
1 polymer ?
#
loop_
_entity_poly.entity_id
_entity_poly.type
_entity_poly.pdbx_seq_one_letter_code
_entity_poly.pdbx_strand_id
1 'polypeptide(L)'
;MKRGKIRLSGPAPIFRVSKPGVDVDTAAPNEFVAHEDFLFSQPYAFGYVQCPFIGFTGEAYRDESVTVTVPNPGVTPVIHLFPVDHNNQISFPTHFSEGGGNDQSGYAVTTYVVDGTTSGSNLTIRFRKSFNGLRSPNGCYYMLSRNANVGGAPGPGGSGRPRMRINKNGIKIARQGYDVDTAAEQDLYFSSSGIAARVFATGLVGVSNAGHERYNQARVNFSKTFSRPPLVFAAGLRSDGGADVTPVRYRVIGNNIARIHPHYCLKIDTTGFDIMVVKDYGPGDFYVDVPTTWRYWVLDNTLDG
;
A
#
# COMPACT_ATOMS: atom_id res chain seq x y z
N MET A 1 -0.73 31.99 18.27
CA MET A 1 -0.46 30.91 17.31
C MET A 1 -1.31 29.71 17.67
N LYS A 2 -2.18 29.26 16.77
CA LYS A 2 -3.10 28.17 17.02
C LYS A 2 -2.38 26.83 16.80
N ARG A 3 -2.49 25.91 17.76
CA ARG A 3 -1.86 24.58 17.66
C ARG A 3 -2.77 23.49 17.14
N GLY A 4 -4.08 23.71 17.17
CA GLY A 4 -5.06 22.72 16.78
C GLY A 4 -6.29 23.36 16.19
N LYS A 5 -6.90 22.66 15.24
CA LYS A 5 -8.15 23.06 14.58
C LYS A 5 -9.02 21.84 14.43
N ILE A 6 -10.20 21.92 15.02
CA ILE A 6 -11.19 20.85 14.99
C ILE A 6 -12.50 21.46 14.49
N ARG A 7 -12.97 20.98 13.34
CA ARG A 7 -14.28 21.30 12.77
C ARG A 7 -14.94 20.00 12.36
N LEU A 8 -15.89 19.54 13.16
CA LEU A 8 -16.54 18.24 12.96
C LEU A 8 -17.81 18.30 12.10
N SER A 9 -18.27 19.50 11.73
CA SER A 9 -19.48 19.72 10.93
C SER A 9 -19.21 20.60 9.70
N GLY A 10 -20.01 20.39 8.64
CA GLY A 10 -19.91 21.10 7.36
C GLY A 10 -19.35 20.23 6.21
N PRO A 11 -19.29 20.78 4.98
CA PRO A 11 -18.89 20.03 3.78
C PRO A 11 -17.41 19.59 3.76
N ALA A 12 -16.57 20.14 4.65
CA ALA A 12 -15.17 19.76 4.81
C ALA A 12 -14.79 19.72 6.31
N PRO A 13 -14.94 18.57 6.99
CA PRO A 13 -14.48 18.42 8.36
C PRO A 13 -12.95 18.58 8.43
N ILE A 14 -12.46 19.23 9.49
CA ILE A 14 -11.02 19.53 9.71
C ILE A 14 -10.59 18.93 11.05
N PHE A 15 -9.46 18.24 11.07
CA PHE A 15 -8.82 17.74 12.28
C PHE A 15 -7.30 17.87 12.16
N ARG A 16 -6.77 18.98 12.67
CA ARG A 16 -5.33 19.30 12.56
C ARG A 16 -4.73 19.62 13.90
N VAL A 17 -3.49 19.17 14.10
CA VAL A 17 -2.63 19.56 15.20
C VAL A 17 -1.24 19.84 14.63
N SER A 18 -0.70 21.04 14.81
CA SER A 18 0.63 21.42 14.33
C SER A 18 1.74 21.12 15.34
N LYS A 19 2.99 21.05 14.86
CA LYS A 19 4.20 21.01 15.67
C LYS A 19 4.27 22.27 16.57
N PRO A 20 4.94 22.19 17.73
CA PRO A 20 5.19 23.37 18.55
C PRO A 20 5.82 24.51 17.74
N GLY A 21 5.31 25.73 17.88
CA GLY A 21 5.83 26.90 17.17
C GLY A 21 5.34 27.07 15.72
N VAL A 22 4.40 26.24 15.25
CA VAL A 22 3.77 26.38 13.92
C VAL A 22 2.27 26.66 14.06
N ASP A 23 1.73 27.61 13.28
CA ASP A 23 0.29 27.88 13.25
C ASP A 23 -0.45 26.84 12.39
N VAL A 24 -1.46 26.20 12.95
CA VAL A 24 -2.27 25.16 12.30
C VAL A 24 -3.01 25.65 11.05
N ASP A 25 -3.31 26.96 10.95
CA ASP A 25 -4.01 27.53 9.78
C ASP A 25 -3.07 27.74 8.59
N THR A 26 -1.75 27.82 8.81
CA THR A 26 -0.74 28.10 7.77
C THR A 26 0.34 27.02 7.67
N ALA A 27 0.29 26.00 8.52
CA ALA A 27 1.26 24.91 8.57
C ALA A 27 1.32 24.15 7.24
N ALA A 28 2.54 23.85 6.78
CA ALA A 28 2.78 22.94 5.68
C ALA A 28 2.46 21.48 6.09
N PRO A 29 2.19 20.57 5.13
CA PRO A 29 1.78 19.20 5.41
C PRO A 29 2.70 18.42 6.36
N ASN A 30 4.01 18.66 6.32
CA ASN A 30 5.03 18.02 7.16
C ASN A 30 5.17 18.67 8.56
N GLU A 31 4.45 19.76 8.83
CA GLU A 31 4.45 20.46 10.11
C GLU A 31 3.27 20.04 11.00
N PHE A 32 2.41 19.15 10.51
CA PHE A 32 1.32 18.57 11.29
C PHE A 32 1.78 17.33 12.06
N VAL A 33 1.39 17.29 13.34
CA VAL A 33 1.42 16.10 14.20
C VAL A 33 0.18 15.23 13.95
N ALA A 34 -0.92 15.85 13.55
CA ALA A 34 -2.14 15.18 13.08
C ALA A 34 -2.82 16.04 12.00
N HIS A 35 -3.38 15.42 10.97
CA HIS A 35 -4.09 16.07 9.86
C HIS A 35 -5.23 15.16 9.40
N GLU A 36 -6.36 15.71 8.98
CA GLU A 36 -7.53 14.92 8.55
C GLU A 36 -7.23 14.00 7.36
N ASP A 37 -6.32 14.39 6.48
CA ASP A 37 -5.90 13.55 5.34
C ASP A 37 -5.16 12.27 5.80
N PHE A 38 -4.60 12.27 7.02
CA PHE A 38 -4.05 11.05 7.63
C PHE A 38 -5.15 10.07 8.07
N LEU A 39 -6.43 10.46 8.01
CA LEU A 39 -7.58 9.65 8.39
C LEU A 39 -8.22 8.90 7.21
N PHE A 40 -7.98 9.33 5.96
CA PHE A 40 -8.76 8.87 4.80
C PHE A 40 -8.29 7.57 4.12
N SER A 41 -7.15 6.99 4.53
CA SER A 41 -6.71 5.66 4.09
C SER A 41 -5.89 4.97 5.16
N GLN A 42 -6.46 4.80 6.36
CA GLN A 42 -5.72 4.21 7.47
C GLN A 42 -5.58 2.70 7.31
N PRO A 43 -4.36 2.19 7.15
CA PRO A 43 -4.09 0.78 7.37
C PRO A 43 -4.46 0.46 8.82
N TYR A 44 -5.34 -0.52 9.02
CA TYR A 44 -5.73 -0.97 10.36
C TYR A 44 -5.25 -2.41 10.64
N ALA A 45 -4.83 -3.13 9.60
CA ALA A 45 -4.16 -4.42 9.74
C ALA A 45 -3.02 -4.48 8.74
N PHE A 46 -1.88 -5.00 9.21
CA PHE A 46 -0.71 -5.26 8.40
C PHE A 46 -0.07 -6.56 8.88
N GLY A 47 0.50 -7.32 7.96
CA GLY A 47 1.20 -8.54 8.33
C GLY A 47 1.83 -9.22 7.13
N TYR A 48 2.53 -10.32 7.41
CA TYR A 48 3.14 -11.17 6.42
C TYR A 48 2.51 -12.57 6.48
N VAL A 49 2.21 -13.12 5.30
CA VAL A 49 1.73 -14.49 5.15
C VAL A 49 2.72 -15.25 4.31
N GLN A 50 3.29 -16.32 4.88
CA GLN A 50 4.20 -17.20 4.16
C GLN A 50 3.43 -18.03 3.12
N CYS A 51 4.03 -18.24 1.95
CA CYS A 51 3.47 -19.13 0.94
C CYS A 51 3.48 -20.59 1.45
N PRO A 52 2.37 -21.34 1.36
CA PRO A 52 2.30 -22.73 1.83
C PRO A 52 3.34 -23.66 1.17
N PHE A 53 3.68 -23.36 -0.07
CA PHE A 53 4.64 -24.09 -0.88
C PHE A 53 5.93 -23.28 -1.11
N ILE A 54 6.34 -22.46 -0.13
CA ILE A 54 7.63 -21.75 -0.16
C ILE A 54 8.80 -22.70 -0.45
N GLY A 55 9.77 -22.24 -1.23
CA GLY A 55 10.95 -23.03 -1.61
C GLY A 55 10.66 -24.10 -2.65
N PHE A 56 9.41 -24.23 -3.13
CA PHE A 56 9.09 -25.17 -4.19
C PHE A 56 9.81 -24.78 -5.48
N THR A 57 10.58 -25.74 -6.01
CA THR A 57 11.23 -25.66 -7.31
C THR A 57 10.67 -26.72 -8.25
N GLY A 58 10.22 -26.32 -9.44
CA GLY A 58 9.75 -27.23 -10.48
C GLY A 58 8.49 -26.74 -11.18
N GLU A 59 8.12 -27.41 -12.27
CA GLU A 59 7.10 -26.93 -13.21
C GLU A 59 5.66 -27.12 -12.68
N ALA A 60 5.42 -28.02 -11.73
CA ALA A 60 4.06 -28.31 -11.27
C ALA A 60 3.25 -27.06 -10.83
N TYR A 61 1.99 -26.99 -11.27
CA TYR A 61 1.03 -26.00 -10.81
C TYR A 61 0.79 -26.14 -9.30
N ARG A 62 0.72 -25.00 -8.60
CA ARG A 62 0.41 -24.94 -7.17
C ARG A 62 -0.63 -23.86 -6.92
N ASP A 63 -1.58 -24.17 -6.05
CA ASP A 63 -2.71 -23.30 -5.76
C ASP A 63 -3.22 -23.60 -4.35
N GLU A 64 -2.76 -22.79 -3.41
CA GLU A 64 -3.04 -22.99 -1.99
C GLU A 64 -3.36 -21.65 -1.34
N SER A 65 -4.17 -21.68 -0.28
CA SER A 65 -4.57 -20.48 0.45
C SER A 65 -4.16 -20.55 1.91
N VAL A 66 -3.89 -19.39 2.50
CA VAL A 66 -3.70 -19.22 3.94
C VAL A 66 -4.75 -18.26 4.45
N THR A 67 -5.40 -18.60 5.55
CA THR A 67 -6.33 -17.71 6.25
C THR A 67 -5.69 -17.18 7.52
N VAL A 68 -5.71 -15.86 7.69
CA VAL A 68 -5.26 -15.18 8.91
C VAL A 68 -6.42 -14.40 9.54
N THR A 69 -6.43 -14.36 10.87
CA THR A 69 -7.39 -13.54 11.61
C THR A 69 -6.95 -12.08 11.60
N VAL A 70 -7.85 -11.19 11.21
CA VAL A 70 -7.64 -9.74 11.14
C VAL A 70 -8.78 -9.03 11.88
N PRO A 71 -8.55 -7.81 12.41
CA PRO A 71 -9.64 -7.01 12.95
C PRO A 71 -10.77 -6.83 11.93
N ASN A 72 -12.02 -6.97 12.33
CA ASN A 72 -13.17 -6.72 11.46
C ASN A 72 -13.65 -5.27 11.66
N PRO A 73 -13.48 -4.37 10.67
CA PRO A 73 -13.94 -2.98 10.80
C PRO A 73 -15.46 -2.82 10.60
N GLY A 74 -16.20 -3.90 10.38
CA GLY A 74 -17.65 -3.89 10.09
C GLY A 74 -17.98 -3.49 8.64
N VAL A 75 -16.96 -3.35 7.78
CA VAL A 75 -17.07 -3.00 6.36
C VAL A 75 -16.02 -3.77 5.57
N THR A 76 -16.24 -3.98 4.27
CA THR A 76 -15.24 -4.61 3.40
C THR A 76 -14.03 -3.69 3.25
N PRO A 77 -12.83 -4.11 3.68
CA PRO A 77 -11.62 -3.31 3.54
C PRO A 77 -11.10 -3.29 2.10
N VAL A 78 -10.26 -2.31 1.81
CA VAL A 78 -9.39 -2.36 0.63
C VAL A 78 -8.18 -3.22 1.00
N ILE A 79 -7.95 -4.26 0.21
CA ILE A 79 -6.83 -5.20 0.39
C ILE A 79 -5.70 -4.75 -0.52
N HIS A 80 -4.54 -4.46 0.05
CA HIS A 80 -3.30 -4.28 -0.70
C HIS A 80 -2.41 -5.49 -0.44
N LEU A 81 -1.91 -6.10 -1.51
CA LEU A 81 -1.05 -7.28 -1.46
C LEU A 81 0.29 -6.94 -2.10
N PHE A 82 1.35 -7.35 -1.44
CA PHE A 82 2.73 -7.12 -1.85
C PHE A 82 3.46 -8.46 -1.84
N PRO A 83 3.39 -9.22 -2.95
CA PRO A 83 4.05 -10.51 -3.05
C PRO A 83 5.57 -10.39 -2.88
N VAL A 84 6.16 -11.31 -2.12
CA VAL A 84 7.61 -11.43 -1.92
C VAL A 84 8.09 -12.62 -2.76
N ASP A 85 9.01 -12.33 -3.68
CA ASP A 85 9.59 -13.34 -4.56
C ASP A 85 10.56 -14.27 -3.81
N HIS A 86 11.12 -15.22 -4.55
CA HIS A 86 12.07 -16.20 -4.02
C HIS A 86 13.43 -15.61 -3.60
N ASN A 87 13.75 -14.40 -4.05
CA ASN A 87 14.96 -13.64 -3.71
C ASN A 87 14.73 -12.63 -2.57
N ASN A 88 13.57 -12.70 -1.90
CA ASN A 88 13.13 -11.77 -0.87
C ASN A 88 12.93 -10.32 -1.36
N GLN A 89 12.52 -10.14 -2.61
CA GLN A 89 12.14 -8.85 -3.17
C GLN A 89 10.62 -8.73 -3.24
N ILE A 90 10.09 -7.57 -2.86
CA ILE A 90 8.68 -7.24 -3.11
C ILE A 90 8.53 -6.80 -4.56
N SER A 91 7.51 -7.32 -5.25
CA SER A 91 7.08 -6.86 -6.58
C SER A 91 5.70 -6.22 -6.51
N PHE A 92 5.62 -4.91 -6.75
CA PHE A 92 4.37 -4.14 -6.71
C PHE A 92 4.39 -3.04 -7.79
N PRO A 93 3.27 -2.71 -8.46
CA PRO A 93 1.92 -3.30 -8.33
C PRO A 93 1.68 -4.49 -9.26
N THR A 94 2.70 -4.91 -10.01
CA THR A 94 2.57 -5.94 -11.04
C THR A 94 2.91 -7.32 -10.52
N HIS A 95 2.38 -8.33 -11.23
CA HIS A 95 2.79 -9.73 -11.05
C HIS A 95 4.28 -9.86 -11.36
N PHE A 96 4.98 -10.72 -10.64
CA PHE A 96 6.39 -11.00 -10.90
C PHE A 96 6.54 -11.98 -12.05
N SER A 97 7.46 -11.68 -12.96
CA SER A 97 7.91 -12.56 -14.04
C SER A 97 9.39 -12.32 -14.28
N GLU A 98 10.21 -13.35 -14.12
CA GLU A 98 11.65 -13.32 -14.36
C GLU A 98 12.05 -14.53 -15.21
N GLY A 99 12.82 -14.30 -16.28
CA GLY A 99 13.26 -15.31 -17.24
C GLY A 99 13.02 -14.89 -18.69
N GLY A 100 13.73 -15.54 -19.63
CA GLY A 100 13.49 -15.35 -21.06
C GLY A 100 12.34 -16.23 -21.53
N GLY A 101 11.32 -15.64 -22.18
CA GLY A 101 10.19 -16.37 -22.79
C GLY A 101 8.82 -16.02 -22.21
N ASN A 102 7.82 -16.87 -22.48
CA ASN A 102 6.48 -16.77 -21.89
C ASN A 102 6.09 -18.09 -21.19
N ASP A 103 5.13 -18.00 -20.27
CA ASP A 103 4.60 -19.12 -19.50
C ASP A 103 3.75 -20.10 -20.34
N GLN A 104 3.60 -19.87 -21.64
CA GLN A 104 2.86 -20.75 -22.56
C GLN A 104 3.78 -21.63 -23.42
N SER A 105 5.09 -21.40 -23.40
CA SER A 105 6.03 -22.02 -24.37
C SER A 105 7.19 -22.79 -23.71
N GLY A 106 6.99 -23.33 -22.50
CA GLY A 106 7.98 -24.20 -21.84
C GLY A 106 9.26 -23.48 -21.39
N TYR A 107 9.21 -22.15 -21.23
CA TYR A 107 10.34 -21.38 -20.74
C TYR A 107 10.39 -21.40 -19.21
N ALA A 108 11.61 -21.44 -18.69
CA ALA A 108 11.97 -21.34 -17.28
C ALA A 108 11.68 -19.93 -16.72
N VAL A 109 10.41 -19.57 -16.58
CA VAL A 109 9.96 -18.26 -16.09
C VAL A 109 9.47 -18.43 -14.65
N THR A 110 9.79 -17.49 -13.74
CA THR A 110 9.16 -17.47 -12.41
C THR A 110 7.89 -16.63 -12.47
N THR A 111 6.73 -17.28 -12.56
CA THR A 111 5.41 -16.60 -12.62
C THR A 111 4.48 -17.08 -11.52
N TYR A 112 3.93 -16.14 -10.75
CA TYR A 112 2.91 -16.41 -9.73
C TYR A 112 1.91 -15.25 -9.61
N VAL A 113 0.76 -15.55 -9.01
CA VAL A 113 -0.32 -14.61 -8.68
C VAL A 113 -0.66 -14.77 -7.21
N VAL A 114 -0.90 -13.65 -6.53
CA VAL A 114 -1.41 -13.64 -5.15
C VAL A 114 -2.68 -12.83 -5.11
N ASP A 115 -3.74 -13.41 -4.59
CA ASP A 115 -5.06 -12.78 -4.46
C ASP A 115 -5.52 -12.81 -3.00
N GLY A 116 -6.43 -11.91 -2.64
CA GLY A 116 -6.93 -11.77 -1.27
C GLY A 116 -8.44 -11.61 -1.24
N THR A 117 -9.08 -12.28 -0.29
CA THR A 117 -10.50 -12.11 0.02
C THR A 117 -10.69 -11.93 1.51
N THR A 118 -11.71 -11.17 1.92
CA THR A 118 -12.04 -10.95 3.33
C THR A 118 -13.46 -11.42 3.62
N SER A 119 -13.64 -12.03 4.79
CA SER A 119 -14.96 -12.43 5.31
C SER A 119 -14.97 -12.29 6.83
N GLY A 120 -15.70 -11.30 7.34
CA GLY A 120 -15.69 -10.96 8.76
C GLY A 120 -14.29 -10.64 9.26
N SER A 121 -13.82 -11.40 10.26
CA SER A 121 -12.48 -11.25 10.85
C SER A 121 -11.41 -12.12 10.16
N ASN A 122 -11.66 -12.64 8.97
CA ASN A 122 -10.72 -13.50 8.25
C ASN A 122 -10.27 -12.84 6.95
N LEU A 123 -8.96 -12.83 6.72
CA LEU A 123 -8.32 -12.54 5.45
C LEU A 123 -7.78 -13.86 4.88
N THR A 124 -8.25 -14.26 3.71
CA THR A 124 -7.73 -15.41 2.97
C THR A 124 -6.85 -14.92 1.83
N ILE A 125 -5.58 -15.30 1.85
CA ILE A 125 -4.60 -15.00 0.81
C ILE A 125 -4.35 -16.29 0.02
N ARG A 126 -4.59 -16.24 -1.29
CA ARG A 126 -4.42 -17.36 -2.22
C ARG A 126 -3.16 -17.17 -3.04
N PHE A 127 -2.28 -18.16 -3.06
CA PHE A 127 -1.05 -18.20 -3.84
C PHE A 127 -1.22 -19.16 -5.01
N ARG A 128 -0.97 -18.68 -6.23
CA ARG A 128 -1.05 -19.47 -7.46
C ARG A 128 0.26 -19.40 -8.22
N LYS A 129 0.84 -20.54 -8.57
CA LYS A 129 2.04 -20.66 -9.41
C LYS A 129 1.67 -21.36 -10.71
N SER A 130 2.10 -20.82 -11.84
CA SER A 130 1.80 -21.41 -13.16
C SER A 130 2.52 -22.76 -13.39
N PHE A 131 2.03 -23.53 -14.37
CA PHE A 131 2.57 -24.82 -14.82
C PHE A 131 4.00 -24.74 -15.41
N ASN A 132 4.53 -23.54 -15.65
CA ASN A 132 5.91 -23.33 -16.13
C ASN A 132 6.70 -22.42 -15.19
N GLY A 133 6.12 -22.04 -14.05
CA GLY A 133 6.81 -21.36 -12.96
C GLY A 133 7.96 -22.23 -12.47
N LEU A 134 9.21 -21.77 -12.40
CA LEU A 134 10.25 -22.59 -11.76
C LEU A 134 10.27 -22.49 -10.24
N ARG A 135 9.88 -21.33 -9.69
CA ARG A 135 10.01 -21.02 -8.26
C ARG A 135 8.70 -20.48 -7.71
N SER A 136 8.40 -20.82 -6.46
CA SER A 136 7.30 -20.22 -5.70
C SER A 136 7.67 -18.82 -5.18
N PRO A 137 6.69 -17.95 -4.87
CA PRO A 137 6.94 -16.81 -4.00
C PRO A 137 7.32 -17.30 -2.59
N ASN A 138 8.01 -16.47 -1.81
CA ASN A 138 8.25 -16.73 -0.39
C ASN A 138 7.01 -16.41 0.45
N GLY A 139 6.20 -15.44 0.02
CA GLY A 139 4.97 -15.06 0.72
C GLY A 139 4.42 -13.75 0.21
N CYS A 140 3.66 -13.06 1.06
CA CYS A 140 3.01 -11.81 0.72
C CYS A 140 2.82 -10.95 1.96
N TYR A 141 3.21 -9.68 1.91
CA TYR A 141 2.68 -8.70 2.86
C TYR A 141 1.27 -8.32 2.46
N TYR A 142 0.41 -8.18 3.45
CA TYR A 142 -0.91 -7.60 3.27
C TYR A 142 -1.03 -6.31 4.07
N MET A 143 -1.81 -5.39 3.53
CA MET A 143 -2.26 -4.19 4.22
C MET A 143 -3.75 -4.04 3.99
N LEU A 144 -4.52 -3.93 5.08
CA LEU A 144 -5.96 -3.66 5.01
C LEU A 144 -6.19 -2.21 5.38
N SER A 145 -6.72 -1.43 4.43
CA SER A 145 -7.15 -0.06 4.68
C SER A 145 -8.66 0.03 4.71
N ARG A 146 -9.19 0.96 5.52
CA ARG A 146 -10.63 1.27 5.51
C ARG A 146 -11.04 1.79 4.13
N ASN A 147 -12.20 1.38 3.63
CA ASN A 147 -12.76 1.92 2.39
C ASN A 147 -13.36 3.30 2.66
N ALA A 148 -12.92 4.32 1.92
CA ALA A 148 -13.40 5.70 2.07
C ALA A 148 -14.86 5.89 1.60
N ASN A 149 -15.40 4.98 0.79
CA ASN A 149 -16.69 5.13 0.09
C ASN A 149 -17.88 4.40 0.76
N VAL A 150 -17.86 4.17 2.07
CA VAL A 150 -19.07 3.68 2.75
C VAL A 150 -19.90 4.88 3.19
N GLY A 151 -20.61 5.44 2.21
CA GLY A 151 -21.65 6.43 2.42
C GLY A 151 -22.77 5.87 3.29
N GLY A 152 -22.69 6.19 4.58
CA GLY A 152 -23.78 6.05 5.52
C GLY A 152 -23.59 7.14 6.57
N ALA A 153 -24.17 8.31 6.35
CA ALA A 153 -24.27 9.32 7.39
C ALA A 153 -25.00 8.69 8.60
N PRO A 154 -24.38 8.58 9.79
CA PRO A 154 -25.09 8.08 10.95
C PRO A 154 -26.09 9.15 11.39
N GLY A 155 -27.36 8.75 11.55
CA GLY A 155 -28.43 9.61 12.02
C GLY A 155 -28.18 10.20 13.41
N PRO A 156 -28.93 11.25 13.80
CA PRO A 156 -28.73 11.96 15.05
C PRO A 156 -29.31 11.14 16.20
N GLY A 157 -28.46 10.51 17.02
CA GLY A 157 -28.89 9.86 18.24
C GLY A 157 -27.73 9.28 19.05
N GLY A 158 -27.64 9.65 20.33
CA GLY A 158 -26.77 8.99 21.30
C GLY A 158 -25.83 9.92 22.06
N SER A 159 -26.19 10.15 23.33
CA SER A 159 -25.66 11.05 24.35
C SER A 159 -24.16 10.91 24.69
N GLY A 160 -23.51 12.06 24.86
CA GLY A 160 -22.70 12.43 26.03
C GLY A 160 -21.38 11.71 26.36
N ARG A 161 -20.96 10.65 25.66
CA ARG A 161 -19.70 9.96 25.99
C ARG A 161 -18.49 10.60 25.32
N PRO A 162 -17.33 10.74 26.00
CA PRO A 162 -16.12 11.29 25.41
C PRO A 162 -15.66 10.40 24.26
N ARG A 163 -15.69 10.96 23.04
CA ARG A 163 -15.41 10.23 21.80
C ARG A 163 -13.94 10.23 21.41
N MET A 164 -13.12 11.01 22.10
CA MET A 164 -11.71 11.19 21.78
C MET A 164 -10.92 11.44 23.04
N ARG A 165 -9.74 10.81 23.13
CA ARG A 165 -8.76 11.05 24.17
C ARG A 165 -7.39 11.25 23.54
N ILE A 166 -6.63 12.16 24.11
CA ILE A 166 -5.19 12.26 23.90
C ILE A 166 -4.55 11.88 25.23
N ASN A 167 -3.68 10.88 25.24
CA ASN A 167 -2.90 10.54 26.42
C ASN A 167 -1.44 10.29 26.04
N LYS A 168 -0.61 9.90 27.02
CA LYS A 168 0.81 9.61 26.79
C LYS A 168 1.09 8.53 25.73
N ASN A 169 0.10 7.69 25.42
CA ASN A 169 0.20 6.65 24.39
C ASN A 169 -0.29 7.12 23.01
N GLY A 170 -0.87 8.33 22.92
CA GLY A 170 -1.30 8.98 21.68
C GLY A 170 -2.80 9.30 21.63
N ILE A 171 -3.32 9.49 20.41
CA ILE A 171 -4.74 9.78 20.17
C ILE A 171 -5.52 8.46 20.10
N LYS A 172 -6.71 8.45 20.70
CA LYS A 172 -7.75 7.43 20.52
C LYS A 172 -9.07 8.12 20.18
N ILE A 173 -9.83 7.55 19.26
CA ILE A 173 -11.16 8.03 18.87
C ILE A 173 -12.10 6.83 18.85
N ALA A 174 -13.15 6.84 19.66
CA ALA A 174 -14.16 5.78 19.70
C ALA A 174 -15.24 6.01 18.64
N ARG A 175 -15.85 4.91 18.17
CA ARG A 175 -17.06 4.96 17.35
C ARG A 175 -18.22 5.58 18.14
N GLN A 176 -19.20 6.11 17.42
CA GLN A 176 -20.40 6.67 18.06
C GLN A 176 -21.10 5.61 18.93
N GLY A 177 -21.44 5.99 20.16
CA GLY A 177 -22.06 5.10 21.16
C GLY A 177 -21.06 4.44 22.12
N TYR A 178 -19.78 4.45 21.79
CA TYR A 178 -18.72 3.84 22.61
C TYR A 178 -17.94 4.89 23.41
N ASP A 179 -17.49 4.50 24.59
CA ASP A 179 -16.61 5.30 25.44
C ASP A 179 -15.15 5.04 25.06
N VAL A 180 -14.37 6.08 24.79
CA VAL A 180 -12.96 5.95 24.38
C VAL A 180 -12.07 5.27 25.42
N ASP A 181 -12.46 5.28 26.70
CA ASP A 181 -11.68 4.68 27.77
C ASP A 181 -11.96 3.17 27.93
N THR A 182 -13.11 2.69 27.47
CA THR A 182 -13.52 1.29 27.64
C THR A 182 -13.80 0.55 26.33
N ALA A 183 -13.80 1.24 25.19
CA ALA A 183 -14.05 0.65 23.88
C ALA A 183 -12.96 -0.37 23.52
N ALA A 184 -13.38 -1.52 22.98
CA ALA A 184 -12.47 -2.46 22.34
C ALA A 184 -11.91 -1.88 21.04
N GLU A 185 -10.79 -2.39 20.54
CA GLU A 185 -10.07 -1.80 19.39
C GLU A 185 -10.93 -1.76 18.11
N GLN A 186 -11.81 -2.75 17.90
CA GLN A 186 -12.77 -2.76 16.77
C GLN A 186 -13.80 -1.61 16.84
N ASP A 187 -14.09 -1.16 18.05
CA ASP A 187 -15.03 -0.07 18.36
C ASP A 187 -14.35 1.30 18.35
N LEU A 188 -13.05 1.36 18.01
CA LEU A 188 -12.32 2.60 17.77
C LEU A 188 -12.35 2.99 16.28
N TYR A 189 -12.58 4.28 16.02
CA TYR A 189 -12.31 4.91 14.72
C TYR A 189 -10.80 5.06 14.48
N PHE A 190 -10.06 5.42 15.54
CA PHE A 190 -8.61 5.61 15.47
C PHE A 190 -7.96 5.19 16.79
N SER A 191 -6.79 4.58 16.69
CA SER A 191 -5.96 4.27 17.84
C SER A 191 -4.49 4.31 17.46
N SER A 192 -3.73 5.10 18.20
CA SER A 192 -2.28 5.23 18.04
C SER A 192 -1.52 3.93 18.33
N SER A 193 -2.10 3.04 19.14
CA SER A 193 -1.56 1.69 19.37
C SER A 193 -1.81 0.72 18.22
N GLY A 194 -2.77 1.02 17.34
CA GLY A 194 -3.09 0.22 16.14
C GLY A 194 -2.39 0.70 14.87
N ILE A 195 -1.48 1.69 14.96
CA ILE A 195 -0.71 2.14 13.80
C ILE A 195 0.22 1.00 13.41
N ALA A 196 -0.13 0.31 12.32
CA ALA A 196 0.65 -0.81 11.80
C ALA A 196 1.75 -0.36 10.83
N ALA A 197 1.68 0.88 10.34
CA ALA A 197 2.65 1.44 9.40
C ALA A 197 2.90 2.93 9.70
N ARG A 198 4.18 3.34 9.75
CA ARG A 198 4.58 4.76 9.86
C ARG A 198 5.39 5.18 8.64
N VAL A 199 5.19 6.40 8.16
CA VAL A 199 6.06 6.95 7.11
C VAL A 199 7.47 7.12 7.68
N PHE A 200 8.40 6.33 7.17
CA PHE A 200 9.81 6.40 7.52
C PHE A 200 10.54 7.44 6.68
N ALA A 201 10.31 7.42 5.37
CA ALA A 201 10.93 8.32 4.43
C ALA A 201 9.96 8.69 3.31
N THR A 202 10.17 9.89 2.78
CA THR A 202 9.49 10.37 1.58
C THR A 202 10.47 11.25 0.82
N GLY A 203 10.37 11.23 -0.51
CA GLY A 203 11.24 12.04 -1.35
C GLY A 203 10.81 12.02 -2.80
N LEU A 204 11.63 12.65 -3.62
CA LEU A 204 11.55 12.61 -5.07
C LEU A 204 12.74 11.81 -5.61
N VAL A 205 12.52 11.08 -6.69
CA VAL A 205 13.57 10.37 -7.42
C VAL A 205 13.39 10.60 -8.92
N GLY A 206 14.46 11.01 -9.59
CA GLY A 206 14.50 11.08 -11.05
C GLY A 206 14.85 9.71 -11.62
N VAL A 207 14.07 9.21 -12.56
CA VAL A 207 14.38 7.99 -13.31
C VAL A 207 15.09 8.35 -14.61
N SER A 208 16.17 7.64 -14.91
CA SER A 208 16.94 7.85 -16.13
C SER A 208 17.26 6.53 -16.82
N ASN A 209 17.73 6.60 -18.06
CA ASN A 209 18.20 5.43 -18.77
C ASN A 209 19.48 4.89 -18.10
N ALA A 210 19.35 3.85 -17.28
CA ALA A 210 20.47 3.19 -16.60
C ALA A 210 21.10 2.08 -17.45
N GLY A 211 21.02 2.16 -18.77
CA GLY A 211 21.55 1.14 -19.70
C GLY A 211 20.61 -0.05 -19.93
N HIS A 212 19.42 -0.07 -19.33
CA HIS A 212 18.43 -1.12 -19.57
C HIS A 212 17.59 -0.78 -20.82
N GLU A 213 17.51 -1.66 -21.81
CA GLU A 213 16.83 -1.37 -23.08
C GLU A 213 15.36 -0.99 -22.91
N ARG A 214 14.65 -1.67 -21.98
CA ARG A 214 13.20 -1.50 -21.78
C ARG A 214 12.76 -0.56 -20.65
N TYR A 215 13.66 -0.17 -19.75
CA TYR A 215 13.27 0.58 -18.54
C TYR A 215 14.17 1.80 -18.30
N ASN A 216 13.58 2.88 -17.83
CA ASN A 216 14.26 3.89 -17.03
C ASN A 216 14.29 3.39 -15.59
N GLN A 217 15.38 3.60 -14.87
CA GLN A 217 15.54 3.08 -13.51
C GLN A 217 16.19 4.13 -12.60
N ALA A 218 15.86 4.04 -11.32
CA ALA A 218 16.62 4.67 -10.25
C ALA A 218 16.61 3.79 -9.00
N ARG A 219 17.69 3.87 -8.22
CA ARG A 219 17.82 3.23 -6.91
C ARG A 219 17.71 4.30 -5.82
N VAL A 220 16.88 4.05 -4.82
CA VAL A 220 16.81 4.84 -3.59
C VAL A 220 17.31 3.98 -2.44
N ASN A 221 18.33 4.46 -1.73
CA ASN A 221 18.87 3.79 -0.56
C ASN A 221 18.20 4.32 0.71
N PHE A 222 17.85 3.43 1.63
CA PHE A 222 17.33 3.78 2.94
C PHE A 222 18.46 4.22 3.87
N SER A 223 18.16 5.11 4.82
CA SER A 223 19.13 5.56 5.84
C SER A 223 19.37 4.52 6.95
N LYS A 224 18.59 3.42 6.98
CA LYS A 224 18.79 2.26 7.85
C LYS A 224 18.51 0.96 7.08
N THR A 225 19.06 -0.15 7.56
CA THR A 225 18.66 -1.49 7.12
C THR A 225 17.43 -1.95 7.91
N PHE A 226 16.38 -2.38 7.21
CA PHE A 226 15.19 -2.98 7.83
C PHE A 226 15.39 -4.48 8.07
N SER A 227 14.77 -5.03 9.10
CA SER A 227 14.79 -6.48 9.36
C SER A 227 14.11 -7.28 8.25
N ARG A 228 13.17 -6.65 7.54
CA ARG A 228 12.51 -7.15 6.32
C ARG A 228 12.24 -6.00 5.34
N PRO A 229 12.04 -6.25 4.03
CA PRO A 229 11.74 -5.19 3.09
C PRO A 229 10.51 -4.38 3.53
N PRO A 230 10.60 -3.04 3.66
CA PRO A 230 9.46 -2.19 4.02
C PRO A 230 8.46 -2.09 2.86
N LEU A 231 7.29 -1.52 3.10
CA LEU A 231 6.42 -1.14 1.98
C LEU A 231 6.92 0.16 1.34
N VAL A 232 6.91 0.20 0.02
CA VAL A 232 7.19 1.43 -0.73
C VAL A 232 6.04 1.68 -1.68
N PHE A 233 5.52 2.91 -1.64
CA PHE A 233 4.61 3.45 -2.64
C PHE A 233 5.38 4.45 -3.50
N ALA A 234 5.05 4.47 -4.78
CA ALA A 234 5.56 5.48 -5.69
C ALA A 234 4.47 5.98 -6.63
N ALA A 235 4.56 7.25 -6.99
CA ALA A 235 3.72 7.86 -8.00
C ALA A 235 4.57 8.80 -8.86
N GLY A 236 4.33 8.79 -10.17
CA GLY A 236 4.98 9.71 -11.08
C GLY A 236 4.45 11.12 -10.84
N LEU A 237 5.30 12.12 -10.95
CA LEU A 237 4.90 13.51 -10.83
C LEU A 237 4.53 14.04 -12.21
N ARG A 238 3.32 14.58 -12.36
CA ARG A 238 2.93 15.25 -13.62
C ARG A 238 3.93 16.37 -13.94
N SER A 239 4.14 16.66 -15.22
CA SER A 239 5.15 17.64 -15.68
C SER A 239 4.98 19.05 -15.08
N ASP A 240 3.76 19.41 -14.66
CA ASP A 240 3.46 20.67 -13.98
C ASP A 240 3.63 20.61 -12.44
N GLY A 241 4.08 19.47 -11.91
CA GLY A 241 4.28 19.24 -10.47
C GLY A 241 3.01 19.14 -9.64
N GLY A 242 1.83 19.30 -10.26
CA GLY A 242 0.56 19.52 -9.54
C GLY A 242 -0.13 18.25 -9.04
N ALA A 243 0.25 17.08 -9.54
CA ALA A 243 -0.41 15.83 -9.21
C ALA A 243 0.55 14.62 -9.20
N ASP A 244 0.30 13.73 -8.26
CA ASP A 244 0.84 12.37 -8.24
C ASP A 244 -0.03 11.50 -9.15
N VAL A 245 0.59 10.85 -10.14
CA VAL A 245 -0.08 10.01 -11.13
C VAL A 245 0.53 8.61 -11.13
N THR A 246 -0.32 7.59 -11.20
CA THR A 246 0.12 6.22 -11.50
C THR A 246 -0.13 5.99 -12.98
N PRO A 247 0.90 6.07 -13.84
CA PRO A 247 0.71 5.79 -15.25
C PRO A 247 0.32 4.32 -15.42
N VAL A 248 -0.81 4.09 -16.07
CA VAL A 248 -1.33 2.77 -16.35
C VAL A 248 -1.52 2.59 -17.85
N ARG A 249 -1.09 1.43 -18.36
CA ARG A 249 -1.34 0.98 -19.72
C ARG A 249 -2.76 0.46 -19.76
N TYR A 250 -3.49 0.84 -20.79
CA TYR A 250 -4.75 0.24 -21.16
C TYR A 250 -4.56 -0.62 -22.41
N ARG A 251 -4.87 -1.91 -22.36
CA ARG A 251 -4.87 -2.80 -23.53
C ARG A 251 -6.22 -3.48 -23.67
N VAL A 252 -6.90 -3.27 -24.80
CA VAL A 252 -8.06 -4.06 -25.20
C VAL A 252 -7.58 -5.36 -25.82
N ILE A 253 -7.98 -6.50 -25.27
CA ILE A 253 -7.51 -7.83 -25.72
C ILE A 253 -8.59 -8.55 -26.57
N GLY A 254 -9.71 -7.87 -26.85
CA GLY A 254 -10.89 -8.44 -27.51
C GLY A 254 -11.97 -8.84 -26.51
N ASN A 255 -13.17 -9.17 -27.02
CA ASN A 255 -14.35 -9.57 -26.21
C ASN A 255 -14.71 -8.61 -25.06
N ASN A 256 -14.56 -7.31 -25.25
CA ASN A 256 -14.78 -6.27 -24.23
C ASN A 256 -13.94 -6.45 -22.94
N ILE A 257 -12.83 -7.19 -23.00
CA ILE A 257 -11.90 -7.31 -21.88
C ILE A 257 -10.76 -6.32 -22.07
N ALA A 258 -10.61 -5.42 -21.08
CA ALA A 258 -9.47 -4.53 -20.95
C ALA A 258 -8.52 -5.05 -19.86
N ARG A 259 -7.21 -5.00 -20.12
CA ARG A 259 -6.18 -5.16 -19.09
C ARG A 259 -5.52 -3.83 -18.80
N ILE A 260 -5.39 -3.55 -17.51
CA ILE A 260 -4.71 -2.36 -17.01
C ILE A 260 -3.39 -2.82 -16.38
N HIS A 261 -2.26 -2.31 -16.88
CA HIS A 261 -0.93 -2.64 -16.36
C HIS A 261 -0.22 -1.36 -15.90
N PRO A 262 0.23 -1.25 -14.64
CA PRO A 262 1.11 -0.18 -14.22
C PRO A 262 2.34 -0.06 -15.14
N HIS A 263 2.72 1.18 -15.52
CA HIS A 263 3.93 1.46 -16.30
C HIS A 263 5.22 1.46 -15.47
N TYR A 264 5.14 1.01 -14.22
CA TYR A 264 6.29 0.91 -13.33
C TYR A 264 6.20 -0.33 -12.44
N CYS A 265 7.36 -0.72 -11.94
CA CYS A 265 7.53 -1.77 -10.95
C CYS A 265 8.52 -1.28 -9.90
N LEU A 266 8.24 -1.59 -8.63
CA LEU A 266 9.18 -1.42 -7.53
C LEU A 266 9.79 -2.77 -7.18
N LYS A 267 11.12 -2.82 -7.07
CA LYS A 267 11.86 -3.92 -6.44
C LYS A 267 12.39 -3.41 -5.12
N ILE A 268 11.87 -3.94 -4.02
CA ILE A 268 12.17 -3.43 -2.68
C ILE A 268 12.90 -4.52 -1.89
N ASP A 269 14.02 -4.15 -1.27
CA ASP A 269 14.78 -4.99 -0.35
C ASP A 269 14.94 -4.30 1.02
N THR A 270 15.78 -4.83 1.90
CA THR A 270 15.99 -4.31 3.26
C THR A 270 16.81 -3.02 3.33
N THR A 271 17.47 -2.62 2.25
CA THR A 271 18.42 -1.51 2.20
C THR A 271 18.00 -0.40 1.24
N GLY A 272 17.03 -0.66 0.38
CA GLY A 272 16.50 0.32 -0.56
C GLY A 272 15.44 -0.24 -1.48
N PHE A 273 15.13 0.51 -2.52
CA PHE A 273 14.31 0.04 -3.62
C PHE A 273 14.77 0.58 -4.95
N ASP A 274 14.56 -0.21 -5.99
CA ASP A 274 14.64 0.19 -7.38
C ASP A 274 13.25 0.52 -7.90
N ILE A 275 13.11 1.70 -8.50
CA ILE A 275 11.97 2.03 -9.33
C ILE A 275 12.35 1.82 -10.79
N MET A 276 11.61 0.95 -11.48
CA MET A 276 11.78 0.66 -12.90
C MET A 276 10.53 1.10 -13.64
N VAL A 277 10.71 1.94 -14.64
CA VAL A 277 9.65 2.61 -15.40
C VAL A 277 9.78 2.24 -16.85
N VAL A 278 8.73 1.68 -17.45
CA VAL A 278 8.79 1.14 -18.83
C VAL A 278 8.93 2.29 -19.83
N LYS A 279 9.94 2.21 -20.71
CA LYS A 279 10.19 3.21 -21.77
C LYS A 279 9.19 3.09 -22.92
N ASP A 280 8.99 1.87 -23.40
CA ASP A 280 8.13 1.55 -24.54
C ASP A 280 7.81 0.03 -24.49
N TYR A 281 6.59 -0.36 -24.86
CA TYR A 281 6.19 -1.78 -25.00
C TYR A 281 6.29 -2.29 -26.44
N GLY A 282 6.66 -1.44 -27.40
CA GLY A 282 6.87 -1.79 -28.80
C GLY A 282 5.76 -1.31 -29.74
N PRO A 283 5.85 -1.64 -31.05
CA PRO A 283 4.94 -1.13 -32.06
C PRO A 283 3.49 -1.57 -31.81
N GLY A 284 2.58 -0.60 -31.77
CA GLY A 284 1.14 -0.81 -31.56
C GLY A 284 0.64 -0.51 -30.14
N ASP A 285 1.54 -0.14 -29.22
CA ASP A 285 1.17 0.33 -27.89
C ASP A 285 1.11 1.86 -27.83
N PHE A 286 0.09 2.38 -27.13
CA PHE A 286 -0.07 3.82 -26.94
C PHE A 286 1.08 4.36 -26.10
N TYR A 287 1.80 5.34 -26.64
CA TYR A 287 2.76 6.14 -25.89
C TYR A 287 2.02 6.83 -24.74
N VAL A 288 2.32 6.42 -23.51
CA VAL A 288 1.95 7.17 -22.32
C VAL A 288 3.13 8.09 -22.02
N ASP A 289 2.89 9.39 -21.91
CA ASP A 289 3.91 10.30 -21.38
C ASP A 289 4.26 9.86 -19.96
N VAL A 290 5.40 9.18 -19.81
CA VAL A 290 5.80 8.62 -18.52
C VAL A 290 6.58 9.65 -17.73
N PRO A 291 6.18 9.95 -16.48
CA PRO A 291 6.91 10.87 -15.62
C PRO A 291 8.38 10.47 -15.47
N THR A 292 9.27 11.47 -15.56
CA THR A 292 10.71 11.29 -15.30
C THR A 292 11.06 11.52 -13.83
N THR A 293 10.17 12.15 -13.06
CA THR A 293 10.32 12.35 -11.62
C THR A 293 9.20 11.62 -10.89
N TRP A 294 9.54 10.95 -9.80
CA TRP A 294 8.63 10.12 -9.02
C TRP A 294 8.70 10.48 -7.55
N ARG A 295 7.55 10.64 -6.92
CA ARG A 295 7.43 10.75 -5.48
C ARG A 295 7.33 9.37 -4.87
N TYR A 296 8.00 9.16 -3.75
CA TYR A 296 7.93 7.90 -3.01
C TYR A 296 7.61 8.11 -1.53
N TRP A 297 7.05 7.06 -0.94
CA TRP A 297 6.81 6.92 0.50
C TRP A 297 7.25 5.53 0.93
N VAL A 298 8.11 5.48 1.95
CA VAL A 298 8.56 4.26 2.60
C VAL A 298 7.80 4.13 3.90
N LEU A 299 7.08 3.04 4.08
CA LEU A 299 6.36 2.74 5.32
C LEU A 299 7.10 1.68 6.11
N ASP A 300 7.48 2.02 7.34
CA ASP A 300 8.03 1.10 8.33
C ASP A 300 6.88 0.36 9.01
N ASN A 301 6.96 -0.97 9.05
CA ASN A 301 6.03 -1.79 9.81
C ASN A 301 6.38 -1.69 11.29
N THR A 302 5.59 -0.93 12.05
CA THR A 302 5.83 -0.73 13.48
C THR A 302 5.48 -1.93 14.36
N LEU A 303 4.97 -3.01 13.76
CA LEU A 303 4.70 -4.27 14.43
C LEU A 303 5.85 -5.30 14.28
N ASP A 304 6.81 -5.04 13.39
CA ASP A 304 8.05 -5.81 13.28
C ASP A 304 9.05 -5.28 14.33
N GLY A 305 8.77 -5.56 15.61
CA GLY A 305 9.70 -5.39 16.73
C GLY A 305 10.52 -6.65 16.97
#